data_AF-A0A813MZE5-F1
#
_entry.id   AF-A0A813MZE5-F1
#
_cell.length_a   1.000
_cell.length_b   1.000
_cell.length_c   1.000
_cell.angle_alpha   90.00
_cell.angle_beta   90.00
_cell.angle_gamma   90.00
#
_symmetry.space_group_name_H-M   'P 1'
#
loop_
_entity.id
_entity.type
_entity.pdbx_description
1 polymer ?
#
loop_
_entity_poly.entity_id
_entity_poly.type
_entity_poly.pdbx_seq_one_letter_code
_entity_poly.pdbx_strand_id
1 'polypeptide(L)'
;MLFIGFYSIIAIFLPLTIHSNNQDDDHYKDLYFEVVEPSDINYTFRCRPAKNLGTNFNQFLKNIYLIPAKPFRACSQLQNDFELNGNIALIERGECSFVTKVIIAQESGALGVIVMDNNPTADDYFVDMIDDMTQRNILIPAMFLQYKDGHMILNSIEKNNLIGARINIPLNLTYNQMLKVHRAPGSYWL
;
A
#
# COMPACT_ATOMS: atom_id res chain seq x y z
N MET A 1 -47.66 -44.05 50.45
CA MET A 1 -46.23 -43.65 50.47
C MET A 1 -45.63 -44.13 49.15
N LEU A 2 -45.18 -43.34 48.18
CA LEU A 2 -44.81 -41.93 48.07
C LEU A 2 -45.09 -41.50 46.62
N PHE A 3 -45.85 -40.40 46.42
CA PHE A 3 -45.39 -39.07 45.97
C PHE A 3 -45.08 -38.90 44.47
N ILE A 4 -46.05 -38.23 43.83
CA ILE A 4 -46.05 -37.33 42.68
C ILE A 4 -44.77 -36.47 42.60
N GLY A 5 -44.22 -36.27 41.40
CA GLY A 5 -43.12 -35.32 41.17
C GLY A 5 -42.96 -34.96 39.69
N PHE A 6 -43.62 -33.87 39.28
CA PHE A 6 -43.36 -33.14 38.05
C PHE A 6 -41.90 -32.68 38.02
N TYR A 7 -41.19 -32.88 36.90
CA TYR A 7 -39.99 -32.08 36.60
C TYR A 7 -40.17 -31.35 35.27
N SER A 8 -40.20 -30.03 35.42
CA SER A 8 -40.38 -28.99 34.43
C SER A 8 -39.40 -29.08 33.26
N ILE A 9 -39.93 -28.84 32.06
CA ILE A 9 -39.14 -28.32 30.94
C ILE A 9 -38.76 -26.89 31.30
N ILE A 10 -37.59 -26.69 31.90
CA ILE A 10 -36.97 -25.37 31.95
C ILE A 10 -36.07 -25.28 30.73
N ALA A 11 -36.58 -24.68 29.65
CA ALA A 11 -35.74 -24.17 28.59
C ALA A 11 -34.93 -23.02 29.19
N ILE A 12 -33.71 -23.31 29.62
CA ILE A 12 -32.76 -22.29 30.05
C ILE A 12 -32.40 -21.51 28.78
N PHE A 13 -33.01 -20.34 28.63
CA PHE A 13 -32.52 -19.29 27.74
C PHE A 13 -31.14 -18.87 28.28
N LEU A 14 -30.09 -19.58 27.85
CA LEU A 14 -28.76 -18.99 27.82
C LEU A 14 -28.85 -17.82 26.84
N PRO A 15 -28.55 -16.57 27.25
CA PRO A 15 -28.32 -15.55 26.25
C PRO A 15 -27.15 -16.08 25.44
N LEU A 16 -27.40 -16.39 24.16
CA LEU A 16 -26.33 -16.36 23.17
C LEU A 16 -25.80 -14.93 23.28
N THR A 17 -24.75 -14.73 24.06
CA THR A 17 -23.84 -13.64 23.84
C THR A 17 -23.36 -13.87 22.43
N ILE A 18 -24.03 -13.20 21.50
CA ILE A 18 -23.44 -12.80 20.23
C ILE A 18 -22.24 -11.99 20.71
N HIS A 19 -21.10 -12.66 20.89
CA HIS A 19 -19.85 -12.02 20.58
C HIS A 19 -20.05 -11.65 19.13
N SER A 20 -20.50 -10.41 18.90
CA SER A 20 -19.96 -9.69 17.78
C SER A 20 -18.47 -9.83 18.05
N ASN A 21 -17.84 -10.76 17.33
CA ASN A 21 -16.51 -10.47 16.86
C ASN A 21 -16.73 -9.16 16.10
N ASN A 22 -16.65 -8.05 16.84
CA ASN A 22 -15.95 -6.87 16.40
C ASN A 22 -14.53 -7.40 16.17
N GLN A 23 -14.40 -8.16 15.08
CA GLN A 23 -13.18 -8.22 14.36
C GLN A 23 -13.09 -6.78 13.93
N ASP A 24 -12.34 -6.02 14.74
CA ASP A 24 -11.85 -4.72 14.37
C ASP A 24 -11.25 -4.95 12.98
N ASP A 25 -12.05 -4.66 11.96
CA ASP A 25 -11.63 -4.61 10.59
C ASP A 25 -10.75 -3.35 10.59
N ASP A 26 -9.52 -3.54 11.04
CA ASP A 26 -8.45 -2.56 11.06
C ASP A 26 -8.16 -2.28 9.58
N HIS A 27 -9.06 -1.49 9.02
CA HIS A 27 -9.03 -1.00 7.67
C HIS A 27 -7.80 -0.12 7.65
N TYR A 28 -6.63 -0.70 7.36
CA TYR A 28 -5.39 0.01 7.12
C TYR A 28 -5.76 1.20 6.25
N LYS A 29 -5.74 2.39 6.87
CA LYS A 29 -6.25 3.59 6.23
C LYS A 29 -5.39 3.80 5.00
N ASP A 30 -6.03 3.88 3.84
CA ASP A 30 -5.31 4.16 2.60
C ASP A 30 -4.46 5.43 2.80
N LEU A 31 -3.24 5.39 2.29
CA LEU A 31 -2.32 6.52 2.29
C LEU A 31 -2.39 7.21 0.93
N TYR A 32 -2.00 8.48 0.93
CA TYR A 32 -1.99 9.28 -0.28
C TYR A 32 -0.63 9.91 -0.45
N PHE A 33 -0.21 10.06 -1.70
CA PHE A 33 0.93 10.87 -2.08
C PHE A 33 0.53 11.78 -3.23
N GLU A 34 1.18 12.93 -3.34
CA GLU A 34 1.03 13.80 -4.50
C GLU A 34 2.28 13.75 -5.36
N VAL A 35 2.09 13.83 -6.67
CA VAL A 35 3.16 14.13 -7.60
C VAL A 35 3.24 15.64 -7.77
N VAL A 36 4.43 16.19 -7.52
CA VAL A 36 4.76 17.60 -7.71
C VAL A 36 5.36 17.83 -9.10
N GLU A 37 6.17 16.87 -9.59
CA GLU A 37 6.70 16.84 -10.95
C GLU A 37 6.70 15.43 -11.53
N PRO A 38 6.44 15.28 -12.84
CA PRO A 38 6.18 16.35 -13.80
C PRO A 38 4.75 16.92 -13.70
N SER A 39 4.59 18.19 -14.11
CA SER A 39 3.34 18.94 -13.94
C SER A 39 2.10 18.36 -14.65
N ASP A 40 2.27 17.55 -15.70
CA ASP A 40 1.19 16.92 -16.46
C ASP A 40 0.48 15.78 -15.69
N ILE A 41 1.10 15.30 -14.61
CA ILE A 41 0.51 14.33 -13.68
C ILE A 41 0.51 14.85 -12.23
N ASN A 42 0.42 16.17 -12.03
CA ASN A 42 0.31 16.77 -10.70
C ASN A 42 -1.06 16.43 -10.06
N TYR A 43 -1.16 15.19 -9.61
CA TYR A 43 -2.34 14.59 -9.01
C TYR A 43 -1.97 13.98 -7.65
N THR A 44 -3.01 13.71 -6.87
CA THR A 44 -2.96 12.88 -5.67
C THR A 44 -3.34 11.44 -6.03
N PHE A 45 -2.47 10.52 -5.65
CA PHE A 45 -2.60 9.08 -5.86
C PHE A 45 -2.87 8.38 -4.53
N ARG A 46 -3.66 7.31 -4.60
CA ARG A 46 -4.02 6.48 -3.45
C ARG A 46 -3.18 5.21 -3.44
N CYS A 47 -2.63 4.88 -2.28
CA CYS A 47 -1.89 3.65 -2.05
C CYS A 47 -2.43 2.90 -0.84
N ARG A 48 -2.34 1.57 -0.88
CA ARG A 48 -2.65 0.72 0.26
C ARG A 48 -1.37 0.33 1.00
N PRO A 49 -1.21 0.63 2.30
CA PRO A 49 -0.08 0.14 3.08
C PRO A 49 0.00 -1.40 3.05
N ALA A 50 1.21 -1.94 3.12
CA ALA A 50 1.39 -3.38 3.24
C ALA A 50 0.89 -3.90 4.60
N LYS A 51 0.35 -5.12 4.64
CA LYS A 51 -0.17 -5.73 5.86
C LYS A 51 0.93 -6.57 6.50
N ASN A 52 1.37 -6.16 7.70
CA ASN A 52 2.43 -6.85 8.46
C ASN A 52 3.78 -6.97 7.71
N LEU A 53 4.07 -6.05 6.78
CA LEU A 53 5.30 -6.04 6.01
C LEU A 53 5.95 -4.67 6.11
N GLY A 54 7.14 -4.62 6.70
CA GLY A 54 7.92 -3.41 6.90
C GLY A 54 7.38 -2.48 7.99
N THR A 55 7.78 -1.21 7.92
CA THR A 55 7.38 -0.18 8.89
C THR A 55 6.22 0.67 8.37
N ASN A 56 5.61 1.47 9.23
CA ASN A 56 4.59 2.43 8.83
C ASN A 56 5.22 3.74 8.33
N PHE A 57 4.57 4.39 7.36
CA PHE A 57 4.91 5.76 6.96
C PHE A 57 4.53 6.76 8.06
N ASN A 58 5.43 6.92 9.03
CA ASN A 58 5.25 7.86 10.15
C ASN A 58 5.94 9.21 9.93
N GLN A 59 6.83 9.29 8.94
CA GLN A 59 7.57 10.49 8.60
C GLN A 59 7.06 11.07 7.28
N PHE A 60 6.85 12.39 7.27
CA PHE A 60 6.57 13.13 6.04
C PHE A 60 7.86 13.36 5.25
N LEU A 61 7.90 12.80 4.04
CA LEU A 61 8.95 12.99 3.05
C LEU A 61 8.45 14.00 2.00
N LYS A 62 9.19 15.07 1.80
CA LYS A 62 8.82 16.18 0.92
C LYS A 62 9.86 16.33 -0.19
N ASN A 63 9.41 16.50 -1.43
CA ASN A 63 10.24 16.71 -2.61
C ASN A 63 11.29 15.62 -2.85
N ILE A 64 10.98 14.38 -2.45
CA ILE A 64 11.79 13.21 -2.74
C ILE A 64 11.41 12.63 -4.10
N TYR A 65 12.27 11.79 -4.67
CA TYR A 65 11.94 11.10 -5.91
C TYR A 65 11.23 9.76 -5.68
N LEU A 66 10.28 9.47 -6.56
CA LEU A 66 9.76 8.15 -6.85
C LEU A 66 10.48 7.63 -8.10
N ILE A 67 11.42 6.71 -7.90
CA ILE A 67 12.36 6.24 -8.92
C ILE A 67 11.96 4.82 -9.38
N PRO A 68 11.70 4.59 -10.68
CA PRO A 68 11.54 3.23 -11.21
C PRO A 68 12.80 2.39 -10.99
N ALA A 69 12.66 1.23 -10.34
CA ALA A 69 13.77 0.32 -10.12
C ALA A 69 14.30 -0.28 -11.43
N LYS A 70 15.58 -0.67 -11.46
CA LYS A 70 16.21 -1.36 -12.59
C LYS A 70 16.97 -2.57 -12.07
N PRO A 71 16.55 -3.82 -12.35
CA PRO A 71 15.37 -4.21 -13.12
C PRO A 71 14.05 -3.85 -12.41
N PHE A 72 13.00 -3.58 -13.18
CA PHE A 72 11.75 -3.00 -12.67
C PHE A 72 10.97 -3.89 -11.69
N ARG A 73 11.19 -5.20 -11.75
CA ARG A 73 10.59 -6.16 -10.82
C ARG A 73 11.39 -6.39 -9.54
N ALA A 74 12.63 -5.88 -9.45
CA ALA A 74 13.47 -5.97 -8.26
C ALA A 74 13.57 -7.39 -7.68
N CYS A 75 13.75 -8.41 -8.53
CA CYS A 75 13.96 -9.80 -8.12
C CYS A 75 15.44 -10.22 -8.15
N SER A 76 16.32 -9.25 -8.39
CA SER A 76 17.78 -9.34 -8.37
C SER A 76 18.36 -7.98 -8.00
N GLN A 77 19.68 -7.90 -7.84
CA GLN A 77 20.39 -6.67 -7.49
C GLN A 77 20.02 -5.51 -8.44
N LEU A 78 19.74 -4.34 -7.86
CA LEU A 78 19.39 -3.13 -8.60
C LEU A 78 20.64 -2.47 -9.19
N GLN A 79 20.49 -1.94 -10.40
CA GLN A 79 21.53 -1.28 -11.19
C GLN A 79 21.55 0.24 -10.99
N ASN A 80 20.51 0.79 -10.36
CA ASN A 80 20.31 2.22 -10.12
C ASN A 80 20.19 2.51 -8.60
N ASP A 81 21.03 1.85 -7.82
CA ASP A 81 21.12 2.00 -6.37
C ASP A 81 21.48 3.44 -5.97
N PHE A 82 22.35 4.11 -6.74
CA PHE A 82 22.69 5.52 -6.51
C PHE A 82 21.48 6.46 -6.59
N GLU A 83 20.59 6.27 -7.56
CA GLU A 83 19.36 7.06 -7.69
C GLU A 83 18.33 6.71 -6.61
N LEU A 84 18.29 5.44 -6.18
CA LEU A 84 17.35 4.95 -5.17
C LEU A 84 17.72 5.35 -3.75
N ASN A 85 19.01 5.51 -3.45
CA ASN A 85 19.48 5.87 -2.13
C ASN A 85 18.87 7.21 -1.68
N GLY A 86 18.15 7.20 -0.56
CA GLY A 86 17.45 8.37 -0.03
C GLY A 86 16.14 8.72 -0.75
N ASN A 87 15.64 7.85 -1.63
CA ASN A 87 14.41 8.04 -2.40
C ASN A 87 13.45 6.84 -2.26
N ILE A 88 12.29 6.92 -2.90
CA ILE A 88 11.29 5.84 -2.89
C ILE A 88 11.40 5.02 -4.17
N ALA A 89 11.45 3.70 -4.02
CA ALA A 89 11.48 2.78 -5.16
C ALA A 89 10.07 2.55 -5.71
N LEU A 90 9.88 2.72 -7.02
CA LEU A 90 8.72 2.23 -7.76
C LEU A 90 9.08 0.89 -8.39
N ILE A 91 8.31 -0.15 -8.09
CA ILE A 91 8.58 -1.54 -8.49
C ILE A 91 7.32 -2.17 -9.07
N GLU A 92 7.44 -2.98 -10.11
CA GLU A 92 6.31 -3.76 -10.64
C GLU A 92 6.10 -5.07 -9.86
N ARG A 93 4.83 -5.40 -9.61
CA ARG A 93 4.42 -6.71 -9.09
C ARG A 93 4.78 -7.84 -10.07
N GLY A 94 5.14 -9.00 -9.52
CA GLY A 94 5.40 -10.24 -10.27
C GLY A 94 6.79 -10.83 -9.98
N GLU A 95 7.05 -12.02 -10.53
CA GLU A 95 8.31 -12.79 -10.48
C GLU A 95 8.79 -13.27 -9.09
N CYS A 96 8.76 -12.43 -8.06
CA CYS A 96 9.19 -12.75 -6.71
C CYS A 96 8.25 -12.15 -5.64
N SER A 97 8.43 -12.53 -4.38
CA SER A 97 7.60 -12.07 -3.26
C SER A 97 7.75 -10.56 -3.00
N PHE A 98 6.72 -9.97 -2.38
CA PHE A 98 6.79 -8.57 -1.94
C PHE A 98 7.94 -8.33 -0.94
N VAL A 99 8.16 -9.27 -0.02
CA VAL A 99 9.29 -9.21 0.93
C VAL A 99 10.63 -9.11 0.19
N THR A 100 10.85 -9.96 -0.83
CA THR A 100 12.09 -9.91 -1.63
C THR A 100 12.28 -8.56 -2.32
N LYS A 101 11.23 -8.01 -2.93
CA LYS A 101 11.28 -6.69 -3.57
C LYS A 101 11.68 -5.60 -2.59
N VAL A 102 11.09 -5.60 -1.40
CA VAL A 102 11.33 -4.58 -0.39
C VAL A 102 12.71 -4.71 0.23
N ILE A 103 13.20 -5.93 0.48
CA ILE A 103 14.58 -6.16 0.96
C ILE A 103 15.60 -5.65 -0.06
N ILE A 104 15.44 -5.97 -1.35
CA ILE A 104 16.37 -5.53 -2.40
C ILE A 104 16.41 -4.00 -2.51
N ALA A 105 15.24 -3.34 -2.42
CA ALA A 105 15.16 -1.88 -2.40
C ALA A 105 15.80 -1.26 -1.14
N GLN A 106 15.57 -1.88 0.03
CA GLN A 106 16.17 -1.48 1.29
C GLN A 106 17.70 -1.56 1.24
N GLU A 107 18.25 -2.65 0.70
CA GLU A 107 19.69 -2.83 0.51
C GLU A 107 20.30 -1.79 -0.44
N SER A 108 19.48 -1.22 -1.33
CA SER A 108 19.85 -0.12 -2.23
C SER A 108 19.71 1.27 -1.59
N GLY A 109 19.37 1.36 -0.30
CA GLY A 109 19.23 2.62 0.43
C GLY A 109 17.90 3.35 0.22
N ALA A 110 16.89 2.69 -0.37
CA ALA A 110 15.56 3.29 -0.52
C ALA A 110 14.94 3.62 0.85
N LEU A 111 14.21 4.73 0.95
CA LEU A 111 13.47 5.13 2.14
C LEU A 111 12.10 4.46 2.27
N GLY A 112 11.68 3.72 1.24
CA GLY A 112 10.37 3.08 1.14
C GLY A 112 10.12 2.55 -0.26
N VAL A 113 9.05 1.77 -0.41
CA VAL A 113 8.70 1.10 -1.66
C VAL A 113 7.23 1.31 -2.01
N ILE A 114 6.97 1.65 -3.26
CA ILE A 114 5.65 1.57 -3.89
C ILE A 114 5.71 0.44 -4.92
N VAL A 115 4.95 -0.62 -4.69
CA VAL A 115 4.77 -1.71 -5.65
C VAL A 115 3.50 -1.46 -6.45
N MET A 116 3.63 -1.24 -7.76
CA MET A 116 2.48 -1.11 -8.64
C MET A 116 2.01 -2.48 -9.14
N ASP A 117 0.70 -2.62 -9.34
CA ASP A 117 0.13 -3.81 -9.98
C ASP A 117 0.59 -3.94 -11.43
N ASN A 118 0.56 -5.17 -11.94
CA ASN A 118 0.92 -5.51 -13.32
C ASN A 118 -0.29 -5.93 -14.17
N ASN A 119 -1.50 -5.89 -13.60
CA ASN A 119 -2.72 -6.27 -14.29
C ASN A 119 -3.47 -5.04 -14.84
N PRO A 120 -3.49 -4.83 -16.18
CA PRO A 120 -4.20 -3.70 -16.79
C PRO A 120 -5.72 -3.74 -16.66
N THR A 121 -6.30 -4.90 -16.34
CA THR A 121 -7.75 -5.08 -16.22
C THR A 121 -8.26 -5.09 -14.79
N ALA A 122 -7.35 -4.98 -13.81
CA ALA A 122 -7.70 -4.90 -12.39
C ALA A 122 -8.21 -3.49 -12.06
N ASP A 123 -9.48 -3.23 -12.38
CA ASP A 123 -10.13 -1.98 -12.03
C ASP A 123 -10.46 -1.93 -10.54
N ASP A 124 -9.90 -0.92 -9.88
CA ASP A 124 -10.10 -0.57 -8.47
C ASP A 124 -9.76 -1.66 -7.43
N TYR A 125 -9.07 -2.72 -7.85
CA TYR A 125 -8.65 -3.81 -6.96
C TYR A 125 -7.26 -3.54 -6.40
N PHE A 126 -7.12 -3.60 -5.08
CA PHE A 126 -5.82 -3.61 -4.42
C PHE A 126 -5.49 -5.03 -3.98
N VAL A 127 -4.22 -5.39 -4.18
CA VAL A 127 -3.66 -6.60 -3.61
C VAL A 127 -3.13 -6.27 -2.22
N ASP A 128 -3.49 -7.09 -1.25
CA ASP A 128 -2.84 -7.05 0.06
C ASP A 128 -1.40 -7.55 -0.07
N MET A 129 -0.44 -6.65 0.14
CA MET A 129 0.96 -7.02 0.24
C MET A 129 1.19 -7.74 1.58
N ILE A 130 1.29 -9.06 1.51
CA ILE A 130 1.48 -9.94 2.67
C ILE A 130 2.94 -10.39 2.80
N ASP A 131 3.34 -10.65 4.04
CA ASP A 131 4.62 -11.27 4.38
C ASP A 131 4.71 -12.71 3.82
N ASP A 132 5.94 -13.16 3.51
CA ASP A 132 6.21 -14.50 2.96
C ASP A 132 6.76 -15.49 3.99
N MET A 133 6.65 -15.16 5.29
CA MET A 133 7.06 -15.94 6.45
C MET A 133 8.56 -16.24 6.53
N THR A 134 9.38 -15.56 5.72
CA THR A 134 10.85 -15.73 5.73
C THR A 134 11.52 -15.04 6.92
N GLN A 135 10.79 -14.23 7.70
CA GLN A 135 11.29 -13.50 8.87
C GLN A 135 12.49 -12.58 8.55
N ARG A 136 12.60 -12.13 7.30
CA ARG A 136 13.60 -11.15 6.88
C ARG A 136 13.25 -9.78 7.45
N ASN A 137 14.26 -9.08 7.97
CA ASN A 137 14.05 -7.80 8.65
C ASN A 137 13.82 -6.67 7.63
N ILE A 138 12.58 -6.18 7.54
CA ILE A 138 12.22 -5.02 6.72
C ILE A 138 12.00 -3.82 7.65
N LEU A 139 12.75 -2.76 7.39
CA LEU A 139 12.81 -1.53 8.18
C LEU A 139 12.21 -0.32 7.44
N ILE A 140 11.95 -0.45 6.15
CA ILE A 140 11.36 0.60 5.32
C ILE A 140 9.86 0.32 5.08
N PRO A 141 9.04 1.36 4.91
CA PRO A 141 7.63 1.20 4.61
C PRO A 141 7.39 0.72 3.19
N ALA A 142 6.31 -0.04 3.00
CA ALA A 142 5.91 -0.57 1.71
C ALA A 142 4.41 -0.36 1.46
N MET A 143 4.05 -0.09 0.21
CA MET A 143 2.67 0.16 -0.18
C MET A 143 2.37 -0.30 -1.60
N PHE A 144 1.10 -0.58 -1.87
CA PHE A 144 0.59 -1.05 -3.14
C PHE A 144 -0.11 0.08 -3.91
N LEU A 145 0.17 0.17 -5.20
CA LEU A 145 -0.40 1.13 -6.15
C LEU A 145 -1.11 0.38 -7.28
N GLN A 146 -2.26 0.90 -7.73
CA GLN A 146 -2.99 0.29 -8.85
C GLN A 146 -2.22 0.43 -10.17
N TYR A 147 -2.45 -0.51 -11.09
CA TYR A 147 -1.82 -0.51 -12.42
C TYR A 147 -2.00 0.83 -13.14
N LYS A 148 -3.24 1.34 -13.20
CA LYS A 148 -3.58 2.57 -13.94
C LYS A 148 -2.75 3.78 -13.47
N ASP A 149 -2.57 3.90 -12.15
CA ASP A 149 -1.89 5.02 -11.53
C ASP A 149 -0.38 4.88 -11.69
N GLY A 150 0.15 3.67 -11.47
CA GLY A 150 1.56 3.36 -11.71
C GLY A 150 1.97 3.60 -13.16
N HIS A 151 1.16 3.14 -14.11
CA HIS A 151 1.39 3.37 -15.54
C HIS A 151 1.28 4.84 -15.94
N MET A 152 0.34 5.60 -15.37
CA MET A 152 0.24 7.04 -15.60
C MET A 152 1.54 7.75 -15.19
N ILE A 153 2.08 7.38 -14.02
CA ILE A 153 3.34 7.91 -13.50
C ILE A 153 4.51 7.54 -14.42
N LEU A 154 4.66 6.26 -14.77
CA LEU A 154 5.73 5.77 -15.66
C LEU A 154 5.71 6.46 -17.02
N ASN A 155 4.55 6.52 -17.67
CA ASN A 155 4.41 7.14 -18.99
C ASN A 155 4.82 8.61 -18.97
N SER A 156 4.49 9.32 -17.89
CA SER A 156 4.86 10.73 -17.76
C SER A 156 6.34 10.92 -17.45
N ILE A 157 6.95 10.06 -16.61
CA ILE A 157 8.40 10.04 -16.40
C ILE A 157 9.14 9.83 -17.73
N GLU A 158 8.73 8.83 -18.51
CA GLU A 158 9.33 8.50 -19.81
C GLU A 158 9.14 9.64 -20.82
N LYS A 159 7.91 10.13 -21.00
CA LYS A 159 7.58 11.22 -21.93
C LYS A 159 8.40 12.48 -21.67
N ASN A 160 8.67 12.80 -20.40
CA ASN A 160 9.43 13.97 -20.01
C ASN A 160 10.94 13.68 -19.88
N ASN A 161 11.42 12.48 -20.22
CA ASN A 161 12.80 12.02 -20.06
C ASN A 161 13.37 12.24 -18.64
N LEU A 162 12.55 11.98 -17.63
CA LEU A 162 12.94 12.11 -16.23
C LEU A 162 13.47 10.78 -15.68
N ILE A 163 14.29 10.87 -14.64
CA ILE A 163 14.76 9.68 -13.90
C ILE A 163 13.71 9.13 -12.91
N GLY A 164 12.72 9.96 -12.57
CA GLY A 164 11.62 9.64 -11.66
C GLY A 164 10.70 10.85 -11.44
N ALA A 165 9.62 10.63 -10.70
CA ALA A 165 8.66 11.69 -10.34
C ALA A 165 9.02 12.30 -8.99
N ARG A 166 8.84 13.62 -8.81
CA ARG A 166 9.02 14.27 -7.51
C ARG A 166 7.72 14.21 -6.73
N ILE A 167 7.74 13.71 -5.51
CA ILE A 167 6.52 13.44 -4.71
C ILE A 167 6.61 14.00 -3.28
N ASN A 168 5.44 14.13 -2.64
CA ASN A 168 5.31 14.29 -1.19
C ASN A 168 4.45 13.15 -0.60
N ILE A 169 4.92 12.52 0.48
CA ILE A 169 4.31 11.32 1.06
C ILE A 169 4.63 11.16 2.57
N PRO A 170 3.69 10.69 3.41
CA PRO A 170 2.26 10.60 3.15
C PRO A 170 1.58 11.96 3.26
N LEU A 171 0.51 12.19 2.50
CA LEU A 171 -0.32 13.38 2.70
C LEU A 171 -1.19 13.20 3.95
N ASN A 172 -1.09 14.15 4.88
CA ASN A 172 -1.98 14.21 6.04
C ASN A 172 -3.24 15.01 5.68
N LEU A 173 -4.21 14.33 5.09
CA LEU A 173 -5.44 14.95 4.59
C LEU A 173 -6.61 14.67 5.54
N THR A 174 -7.27 15.74 5.98
CA THR A 174 -8.61 15.66 6.59
C THR A 174 -9.66 15.32 5.53
N TYR A 175 -10.84 14.87 5.95
CA TYR A 175 -11.95 14.57 5.04
C TYR A 175 -12.29 15.75 4.10
N ASN A 176 -12.33 16.98 4.63
CA ASN A 176 -12.60 18.18 3.82
C ASN A 176 -11.50 18.50 2.80
N GLN A 177 -10.25 18.11 3.10
CA GLN A 177 -9.13 18.26 2.15
C GLN A 177 -9.16 17.15 1.10
N MET A 178 -9.50 15.92 1.48
CA MET A 178 -9.70 14.78 0.58
C MET A 178 -10.72 15.08 -0.54
N LEU A 179 -11.80 15.79 -0.22
CA LEU A 179 -12.80 16.20 -1.22
C LEU A 179 -12.27 17.20 -2.26
N LYS A 180 -11.18 17.90 -1.97
CA LYS A 180 -10.61 18.98 -2.80
C LYS A 180 -9.31 18.61 -3.49
N VAL A 181 -8.78 17.40 -3.28
CA VAL A 181 -7.53 16.99 -3.91
C VAL A 181 -7.67 16.88 -5.43
N HIS A 182 -6.60 17.24 -6.14
CA HIS A 182 -6.54 17.07 -7.58
C HIS A 182 -6.31 15.60 -7.89
N ARG A 183 -7.39 14.85 -8.15
CA ARG A 183 -7.31 13.40 -8.34
C ARG A 183 -6.92 13.03 -9.76
N ALA A 184 -6.24 11.90 -9.90
CA ALA A 184 -5.96 11.31 -11.20
C ALA A 184 -7.27 11.00 -11.95
N PRO A 185 -7.33 11.20 -13.29
CA PRO A 185 -8.51 10.85 -14.09
C PRO A 185 -8.95 9.40 -13.84
N GLY A 186 -10.26 9.18 -13.64
CA GLY A 186 -10.82 7.84 -13.41
C GLY A 186 -10.61 7.28 -11.99
N SER A 187 -10.23 8.12 -11.03
CA SER A 187 -10.28 7.81 -9.60
C SER A 187 -11.71 7.96 -9.04
N TYR A 188 -12.22 6.96 -8.32
CA TYR A 188 -13.57 7.01 -7.73
C TYR A 188 -13.60 6.87 -6.19
N TRP A 189 -12.45 6.95 -5.52
CA TRP A 189 -12.36 6.80 -4.06
C TRP A 189 -12.95 7.98 -3.28
N LEU A 190 -13.72 7.66 -2.22
CA LEU A 190 -14.31 8.54 -1.21
C LEU A 190 -14.41 7.82 0.13
#